data_AF-A0A960HTE9-F1
#
_entry.id   AF-A0A960HTE9-F1
#
_cell.length_a   1.000
_cell.length_b   1.000
_cell.length_c   1.000
_cell.angle_alpha   90.00
_cell.angle_beta   90.00
_cell.angle_gamma   90.00
#
_symmetry.space_group_name_H-M   'P 1'
#
loop_
_entity.id
_entity.type
_entity.pdbx_description
1 polymer ?
#
loop_
_entity_poly.entity_id
_entity_poly.type
_entity_poly.pdbx_seq_one_letter_code
_entity_poly.pdbx_strand_id
1 'polypeptide(L)'
;MAADDRIHVLAYDDGSPGGALVVERAVSVASRVLLVMAVGSPNHTHNVSVADAAGVPVDVVVLPNGADVHDALCACADDAIHLAFVPRVEVHRDRYVRRIVQAAG
;
A
#
# COMPACT_ATOMS: atom_id res chain seq x y z
N MET A 1 24.95 1.68 13.49
CA MET A 1 23.57 2.01 13.10
C MET A 1 23.37 1.47 11.70
N ALA A 2 22.55 0.44 11.52
CA ALA A 2 22.18 0.04 10.16
C ALA A 2 21.51 1.25 9.51
N ALA A 3 21.95 1.61 8.29
CA ALA A 3 21.18 2.52 7.47
C ALA A 3 19.76 1.94 7.39
N ASP A 4 18.77 2.78 7.59
CA ASP A 4 17.38 2.37 7.58
C ASP A 4 17.04 1.90 6.15
N ASP A 5 17.15 0.60 5.88
CA ASP A 5 16.90 -0.04 4.57
C ASP A 5 15.40 0.05 4.15
N ARG A 6 14.64 0.91 4.81
CA ARG A 6 13.22 1.13 4.60
C ARG A 6 12.98 2.03 3.38
N ILE A 7 11.99 1.66 2.59
CA ILE A 7 11.70 2.24 1.26
C ILE A 7 10.31 2.87 1.20
N HIS A 8 10.05 3.69 0.19
CA HIS A 8 8.68 4.15 -0.08
C HIS A 8 7.85 3.01 -0.68
N VAL A 9 6.69 2.77 -0.08
CA VAL A 9 5.83 1.64 -0.40
C VAL A 9 4.44 2.13 -0.77
N LEU A 10 3.88 1.62 -1.86
CA LEU A 10 2.46 1.73 -2.16
C LEU A 10 1.69 0.57 -1.51
N ALA A 11 0.61 0.87 -0.80
CA ALA A 11 -0.33 -0.12 -0.28
C ALA A 11 -1.70 0.15 -0.91
N TYR A 12 -2.18 -0.77 -1.74
CA TYR A 12 -3.47 -0.66 -2.41
C TYR A 12 -4.57 -1.31 -1.57
N ASP A 13 -5.62 -0.57 -1.24
CA ASP A 13 -6.78 -1.04 -0.49
C ASP A 13 -8.03 -0.97 -1.37
N ASP A 14 -8.46 -2.13 -1.85
CA ASP A 14 -9.66 -2.32 -2.68
C ASP A 14 -10.96 -2.40 -1.84
N GLY A 15 -10.88 -2.17 -0.51
CA GLY A 15 -12.00 -2.33 0.42
C GLY A 15 -12.29 -3.76 0.83
N SER A 16 -11.55 -4.75 0.30
CA SER A 16 -11.64 -6.14 0.73
C SER A 16 -10.91 -6.37 2.06
N PRO A 17 -11.11 -7.52 2.74
CA PRO A 17 -10.26 -7.89 3.88
C PRO A 17 -8.76 -7.99 3.52
N GLY A 18 -8.42 -8.25 2.25
CA GLY A 18 -7.04 -8.22 1.79
C GLY A 18 -6.44 -6.82 1.79
N GLY A 19 -7.26 -5.79 1.56
CA GLY A 19 -6.86 -4.38 1.64
C GLY A 19 -6.48 -3.91 3.04
N ALA A 20 -6.95 -4.57 4.10
CA ALA A 20 -6.47 -4.33 5.46
C ALA A 20 -5.05 -4.92 5.69
N LEU A 21 -4.77 -6.07 5.08
CA LEU A 21 -3.50 -6.78 5.26
C LEU A 21 -2.32 -6.13 4.52
N VAL A 22 -2.58 -5.32 3.48
CA VAL A 22 -1.49 -4.72 2.70
C VAL A 22 -0.67 -3.73 3.54
N VAL A 23 -1.31 -2.97 4.44
CA VAL A 23 -0.61 -1.98 5.26
C VAL A 23 0.19 -2.64 6.37
N GLU A 24 -0.35 -3.68 7.02
CA GLU A 24 0.38 -4.48 8.01
C GLU A 24 1.68 -5.05 7.44
N ARG A 25 1.68 -5.39 6.16
CA ARG A 25 2.88 -5.84 5.45
C ARG A 25 3.79 -4.69 5.05
N ALA A 26 3.22 -3.59 4.55
CA ALA A 26 3.96 -2.41 4.14
C ALA A 26 4.82 -1.84 5.28
N VAL A 27 4.27 -1.68 6.48
CA VAL A 27 4.96 -1.03 7.61
C VAL A 27 6.24 -1.74 8.05
N SER A 28 6.38 -3.04 7.77
CA SER A 28 7.58 -3.83 8.09
C SER A 28 8.83 -3.43 7.28
N VAL A 29 8.65 -2.77 6.15
CA VAL A 29 9.71 -2.40 5.20
C VAL A 29 9.61 -0.95 4.73
N ALA A 30 8.57 -0.23 5.12
CA ALA A 30 8.27 1.10 4.63
C ALA A 30 8.91 2.20 5.50
N SER A 31 9.59 3.15 4.86
CA SER A 31 9.95 4.42 5.47
C SER A 31 8.80 5.42 5.35
N ARG A 32 7.93 5.20 4.36
CA ARG A 32 6.66 5.88 4.12
C ARG A 32 5.71 4.94 3.37
N VAL A 33 4.42 5.01 3.69
CA VAL A 33 3.36 4.29 2.99
C VAL A 33 2.50 5.28 2.19
N LEU A 34 2.41 5.09 0.89
CA LEU A 34 1.32 5.64 0.08
C LEU A 34 0.14 4.67 0.15
N LEU A 35 -0.86 5.00 0.96
CA LEU A 35 -2.10 4.25 1.06
C LEU A 35 -3.05 4.69 -0.05
N VAL A 36 -3.13 3.90 -1.10
CA VAL A 36 -4.04 4.17 -2.23
C VAL A 36 -5.28 3.31 -2.07
N MET A 37 -6.46 3.91 -2.03
CA MET A 37 -7.65 3.19 -1.63
C MET A 37 -8.91 3.54 -2.43
N ALA A 38 -9.82 2.58 -2.55
CA ALA A 38 -11.15 2.82 -3.07
C ALA A 38 -11.93 3.78 -2.17
N VAL A 39 -12.72 4.67 -2.79
CA VAL A 39 -13.63 5.56 -2.05
C VAL A 39 -14.57 4.75 -1.16
N GLY A 40 -14.65 5.14 0.11
CA GLY A 40 -15.52 4.47 1.09
C GLY A 40 -15.02 3.11 1.57
N SER A 41 -13.75 2.75 1.32
CA SER A 41 -13.18 1.51 1.90
C SER A 41 -13.36 1.51 3.42
N PRO A 42 -13.89 0.42 4.01
CA PRO A 42 -14.09 0.30 5.45
C PRO A 42 -12.76 0.16 6.22
N ASN A 43 -11.65 -0.09 5.53
CA ASN A 43 -10.36 -0.36 6.15
C ASN A 43 -9.59 0.93 6.49
N HIS A 44 -10.06 2.12 6.09
CA HIS A 44 -9.34 3.39 6.25
C HIS A 44 -8.78 3.59 7.67
N THR A 45 -9.66 3.57 8.66
CA THR A 45 -9.31 3.83 10.05
C THR A 45 -8.31 2.79 10.58
N HIS A 46 -8.50 1.51 10.22
CA HIS A 46 -7.58 0.43 10.59
C HIS A 46 -6.20 0.64 9.98
N ASN A 47 -6.15 0.85 8.67
CA ASN A 47 -4.91 1.01 7.91
C ASN A 47 -4.08 2.21 8.40
N VAL A 48 -4.73 3.35 8.63
CA VAL A 48 -4.05 4.53 9.20
C VAL A 48 -3.54 4.24 10.61
N SER A 49 -4.34 3.58 11.46
CA SER A 49 -3.93 3.23 12.83
C SER A 49 -2.75 2.25 12.87
N VAL A 50 -2.68 1.29 11.94
CA VAL A 50 -1.56 0.33 11.85
C VAL A 50 -0.25 1.05 11.54
N ALA A 51 -0.27 1.99 10.60
CA ALA A 51 0.92 2.74 10.23
C ALA A 51 1.36 3.74 11.30
N ASP A 52 0.40 4.41 11.95
CA ASP A 52 0.66 5.29 13.09
C ASP A 52 1.30 4.52 14.26
N ALA A 53 0.76 3.35 14.60
CA ALA A 53 1.33 2.48 15.63
C ALA A 53 2.75 1.99 15.30
N ALA A 54 3.07 1.87 14.00
CA ALA A 54 4.40 1.52 13.52
C ALA A 54 5.35 2.73 13.40
N GLY A 55 4.87 3.96 13.64
CA GLY A 55 5.63 5.20 13.44
C GLY A 55 6.02 5.43 11.98
N VAL A 56 5.22 4.92 11.02
CA VAL A 56 5.45 5.06 9.59
C VAL A 56 4.50 6.12 9.02
N PRO A 57 5.01 7.22 8.44
CA PRO A 57 4.17 8.23 7.80
C PRO A 57 3.31 7.64 6.68
N VAL A 58 2.05 8.08 6.60
CA VAL A 58 1.09 7.68 5.57
C VAL A 58 0.63 8.88 4.76
N ASP A 59 0.68 8.75 3.44
CA ASP A 59 0.00 9.64 2.50
C ASP A 59 -1.18 8.88 1.90
N VAL A 60 -2.40 9.42 2.02
CA VAL A 60 -3.63 8.76 1.57
C VAL A 60 -4.06 9.31 0.22
N VAL A 61 -4.25 8.41 -0.75
CA VAL A 61 -4.78 8.72 -2.08
C VAL A 61 -6.10 7.97 -2.27
N VAL A 62 -7.19 8.71 -2.42
CA VAL A 62 -8.52 8.13 -2.65
C VAL A 62 -8.81 8.07 -4.14
N LEU A 63 -9.05 6.87 -4.65
CA LEU A 63 -9.39 6.64 -6.04
C LEU A 63 -10.90 6.77 -6.31
N PRO A 64 -11.29 7.16 -7.53
CA PRO A 64 -12.68 7.17 -7.95
C PRO A 64 -13.29 5.75 -7.97
N ASN A 65 -14.61 5.67 -7.90
CA ASN A 65 -15.34 4.40 -8.00
C ASN A 65 -14.98 3.66 -9.31
N GLY A 66 -14.73 2.35 -9.20
CA GLY A 66 -14.38 1.50 -10.35
C GLY A 66 -12.91 1.56 -10.75
N ALA A 67 -12.09 2.35 -10.06
CA ALA A 67 -10.65 2.38 -10.28
C ALA A 67 -9.97 1.10 -9.76
N ASP A 68 -8.93 0.66 -10.45
CA ASP A 68 -8.17 -0.53 -10.12
C ASP A 68 -6.72 -0.22 -9.71
N VAL A 69 -5.90 -1.28 -9.62
CA VAL A 69 -4.48 -1.16 -9.26
C VAL A 69 -3.66 -0.42 -10.32
N HIS A 70 -4.05 -0.46 -11.60
CA HIS A 70 -3.39 0.31 -12.65
C HIS A 70 -3.63 1.80 -12.43
N ASP A 71 -4.87 2.18 -12.14
CA ASP A 71 -5.20 3.56 -11.79
C ASP A 71 -4.44 4.03 -10.54
N ALA A 72 -4.29 3.16 -9.54
CA ALA A 72 -3.49 3.43 -8.34
C ALA A 72 -2.03 3.76 -8.68
N LEU A 73 -1.42 2.98 -9.57
CA LEU A 73 -0.03 3.20 -10.00
C LEU A 73 0.11 4.50 -10.80
N CYS A 74 -0.86 4.80 -11.67
CA CYS A 74 -0.87 6.04 -12.44
C CYS A 74 -1.05 7.27 -11.54
N ALA A 75 -1.91 7.19 -10.52
CA ALA A 75 -2.15 8.28 -9.57
C ALA A 75 -0.91 8.62 -8.74
N CYS A 76 0.02 7.67 -8.57
CA CYS A 76 1.25 7.84 -7.80
C CYS A 76 2.51 7.77 -8.67
N ALA A 77 2.40 8.03 -9.97
CA ALA A 77 3.52 7.88 -10.91
C ALA A 77 4.70 8.82 -10.63
N ASP A 78 4.44 9.97 -9.98
CA ASP A 78 5.45 10.96 -9.60
C ASP A 78 6.17 10.60 -8.28
N ASP A 79 5.66 9.60 -7.54
CA ASP A 79 6.29 9.11 -6.32
C ASP A 79 7.38 8.08 -6.62
N ALA A 80 8.46 8.13 -5.85
CA ALA A 80 9.53 7.13 -5.91
C ALA A 80 9.08 5.80 -5.27
N ILE A 81 8.13 5.10 -5.88
CA ILE A 81 7.60 3.83 -5.37
C ILE A 81 8.59 2.72 -5.70
N HIS A 82 9.12 2.08 -4.65
CA HIS A 82 10.08 0.98 -4.81
C HIS A 82 9.43 -0.40 -4.63
N LEU A 83 8.21 -0.43 -4.08
CA LEU A 83 7.48 -1.63 -3.74
C LEU A 83 5.98 -1.33 -3.64
N ALA A 84 5.14 -2.25 -4.12
CA ALA A 84 3.69 -2.18 -3.98
C ALA A 84 3.15 -3.42 -3.24
N PHE A 85 2.13 -3.25 -2.40
CA PHE A 85 1.36 -4.32 -1.79
C PHE A 85 -0.08 -4.20 -2.31
N VAL A 86 -0.61 -5.27 -2.92
CA VAL A 86 -1.92 -5.25 -3.57
C VAL A 86 -2.73 -6.48 -3.16
N PRO A 87 -4.02 -6.34 -2.78
CA PRO A 87 -4.90 -7.45 -2.51
C PRO A 87 -5.09 -8.30 -3.77
N ARG A 88 -5.08 -9.63 -3.63
CA ARG A 88 -5.43 -10.54 -4.72
C ARG A 88 -6.87 -10.98 -4.53
N VAL A 89 -7.72 -10.58 -5.46
CA VAL A 89 -9.19 -10.70 -5.34
C VAL A 89 -9.69 -12.16 -5.39
N GLU A 90 -8.93 -13.19 -5.83
CA GLU A 90 -9.56 -14.50 -6.12
C GLU A 90 -8.88 -15.84 -5.73
N VAL A 91 -7.62 -15.96 -5.23
CA VAL A 91 -6.97 -17.31 -5.30
C VAL A 91 -6.23 -17.86 -4.06
N HIS A 92 -5.59 -17.09 -3.17
CA HIS A 92 -4.76 -17.70 -2.10
C HIS A 92 -4.75 -16.94 -0.76
N ARG A 93 -5.34 -17.57 0.27
CA ARG A 93 -5.58 -17.01 1.61
C ARG A 93 -4.31 -16.77 2.45
N ASP A 94 -3.23 -17.51 2.19
CA ASP A 94 -2.03 -17.51 3.05
C ASP A 94 -0.76 -17.04 2.31
N ARG A 95 -0.93 -16.48 1.11
CA ARG A 95 0.15 -16.32 0.15
C ARG A 95 0.01 -15.04 -0.71
N TYR A 96 0.76 -14.00 -0.30
CA TYR A 96 1.56 -13.09 -1.15
C TYR A 96 1.15 -11.63 -1.38
N VAL A 97 2.23 -10.86 -1.43
CA VAL A 97 2.43 -9.45 -1.79
C VAL A 97 3.13 -9.42 -3.15
N ARG A 98 2.67 -8.62 -4.11
CA ARG A 98 3.37 -8.46 -5.41
C ARG A 98 4.37 -7.31 -5.34
N ARG A 99 5.66 -7.61 -5.16
CA ARG A 99 6.73 -6.61 -5.26
C ARG A 99 6.86 -6.06 -6.68
N ILE A 100 6.37 -4.84 -6.91
CA ILE A 100 6.70 -4.05 -8.11
C ILE A 100 7.95 -3.25 -7.76
N VAL A 101 9.12 -3.69 -8.21
CA VAL A 101 10.35 -2.89 -8.15
C VAL A 101 10.36 -2.01 -9.38
N GLN A 102 10.14 -0.71 -9.21
CA GLN A 102 10.54 0.24 -10.22
C GLN A 102 12.06 0.42 -10.06
N ALA A 103 12.83 -0.01 -11.07
CA ALA A 103 14.27 0.26 -11.09
C ALA A 103 14.44 1.79 -11.10
N ALA A 104 15.21 2.32 -10.16
CA ALA A 104 15.58 3.74 -10.18
C ALA A 104 16.28 4.02 -11.53
N GLY A 105 15.69 4.94 -12.31
CA GLY A 105 16.30 5.46 -13.53
C GLY A 105 17.38 6.49 -13.23
#